data_AF-A0A520WX37-F1
#
_entry.id   AF-A0A520WX37-F1
#
_cell.length_a   1.000
_cell.length_b   1.000
_cell.length_c   1.000
_cell.angle_alpha   90.00
_cell.angle_beta   90.00
_cell.angle_gamma   90.00
#
_symmetry.space_group_name_H-M   'P 1'
#
loop_
_entity.id
_entity.type
_entity.pdbx_description
1 polymer ?
#
loop_
_entity_poly.entity_id
_entity_poly.type
_entity_poly.pdbx_seq_one_letter_code
_entity_poly.pdbx_strand_id
1 'polypeptide(L)' 'KMIGPPTQIIQALYMDDPQGIVDYITNPVKKRDDYPEMPPQNYLSEEVRMAAAEFMLQVSK' A
#
# COMPACT_ATOMS: atom_id res chain seq x y z
N LYS A 1 -5.31 5.74 -17.58
CA LYS A 1 -4.32 6.57 -16.83
C LYS A 1 -3.85 5.74 -15.64
N MET A 2 -2.56 5.68 -15.34
CA MET A 2 -2.06 4.99 -14.13
C MET A 2 -2.48 5.79 -12.87
N ILE A 3 -3.02 5.11 -11.86
CA ILE A 3 -3.64 5.75 -10.67
C ILE A 3 -2.84 5.47 -9.39
N GLY A 4 -1.68 4.83 -9.52
CA GLY A 4 -0.75 4.60 -8.42
C GLY A 4 0.62 4.14 -8.93
N PRO A 5 1.62 4.09 -8.03
CA PRO A 5 2.94 3.60 -8.36
C PRO A 5 2.93 2.10 -8.68
N PRO A 6 3.93 1.59 -9.42
CA PRO A 6 4.11 0.15 -9.62
C PRO A 6 4.34 -0.60 -8.30
N THR A 7 3.89 -1.85 -8.23
CA THR A 7 4.08 -2.72 -7.05
C THR A 7 5.54 -2.86 -6.65
N GLN A 8 6.47 -2.91 -7.62
CA GLN A 8 7.91 -2.99 -7.34
C GLN A 8 8.44 -1.79 -6.57
N ILE A 9 7.87 -0.60 -6.78
CA ILE A 9 8.23 0.61 -6.02
C ILE A 9 7.72 0.49 -4.58
N ILE A 10 6.51 -0.05 -4.39
CA ILE A 10 5.96 -0.29 -3.05
C ILE A 10 6.82 -1.32 -2.29
N GLN A 11 7.20 -2.43 -2.95
CA GLN A 11 8.07 -3.46 -2.37
C GLN A 11 9.43 -2.89 -1.93
N ALA A 12 10.04 -2.01 -2.74
CA ALA A 12 11.29 -1.36 -2.38
C ALA A 12 11.16 -0.38 -1.21
N LEU A 13 10.01 0.29 -1.06
CA LEU A 13 9.77 1.28 -0.01
C LEU A 13 9.48 0.64 1.36
N TYR A 14 8.84 -0.53 1.37
CA TYR A 14 8.33 -1.19 2.59
C TYR A 14 8.95 -2.58 2.79
N MET A 15 10.18 -2.78 2.33
CA MET A 15 10.88 -4.07 2.42
C MET A 15 10.79 -4.65 3.83
N ASP A 16 10.29 -5.89 3.94
CA ASP A 16 10.05 -6.62 5.19
C ASP A 16 9.17 -5.86 6.23
N ASP A 17 8.43 -4.84 5.80
CA ASP A 17 7.57 -4.00 6.63
C ASP A 17 6.12 -3.98 6.09
N PRO A 18 5.37 -5.09 6.23
CA PRO A 18 3.95 -5.12 5.89
C PRO A 18 3.13 -4.17 6.78
N GLN A 19 3.56 -3.90 8.01
CA GLN A 19 2.87 -2.98 8.92
C GLN A 19 2.90 -1.55 8.39
N GLY A 20 4.01 -1.08 7.84
CA GLY A 20 4.09 0.24 7.20
C GLY A 20 3.10 0.41 6.04
N ILE A 21 2.81 -0.67 5.31
CA ILE A 21 1.74 -0.66 4.30
C ILE A 21 0.37 -0.54 4.97
N VAL A 22 0.10 -1.32 6.01
CA VAL A 22 -1.16 -1.27 6.78
C VAL A 22 -1.40 0.14 7.32
N ASP A 23 -0.41 0.75 7.95
CA ASP A 23 -0.50 2.09 8.52
C ASP A 23 -0.80 3.13 7.43
N TYR A 24 -0.11 3.04 6.30
CA TYR A 24 -0.33 3.93 5.16
C TYR A 24 -1.74 3.77 4.56
N ILE A 25 -2.22 2.54 4.32
CA ILE A 25 -3.56 2.36 3.75
C ILE A 25 -4.67 2.65 4.77
N THR A 26 -4.37 2.64 6.06
CA THR A 26 -5.30 3.05 7.14
C THR A 26 -5.57 4.55 7.08
N ASN A 27 -4.50 5.34 6.98
CA ASN A 27 -4.56 6.80 6.98
C ASN A 27 -3.59 7.36 5.93
N PRO A 28 -3.93 7.26 4.64
CA PRO A 28 -3.04 7.63 3.56
C PRO A 28 -2.76 9.12 3.57
N VAL A 29 -1.53 9.47 3.20
CA VAL A 29 -1.11 10.84 2.97
C VAL A 29 -0.63 10.97 1.53
N LYS A 30 -0.92 12.11 0.89
CA LYS A 30 -0.44 12.36 -0.46
C LYS A 30 1.09 12.46 -0.48
N LYS A 31 1.77 11.42 -0.97
CA LYS A 31 3.25 11.36 -1.05
C LYS A 31 3.82 11.96 -2.35
N ARG A 32 3.06 11.94 -3.44
CA ARG A 32 3.51 12.36 -4.77
C ARG A 32 2.46 13.19 -5.48
N ASP A 33 2.88 14.21 -6.20
CA ASP A 33 1.97 15.13 -6.91
C ASP A 33 1.44 14.59 -8.24
N ASP A 34 2.12 13.61 -8.82
CA ASP A 34 1.74 13.00 -10.10
C ASP A 34 0.66 11.90 -9.96
N TYR A 35 0.35 11.48 -8.73
CA TYR A 35 -0.75 10.56 -8.42
C TYR A 35 -1.85 11.27 -7.63
N PRO A 36 -3.12 10.85 -7.82
CA PRO A 36 -4.19 11.30 -6.94
C PRO A 36 -3.98 10.77 -5.52
N GLU A 37 -4.71 11.35 -4.57
CA GLU A 37 -4.75 10.87 -3.19
C GLU A 37 -5.41 9.47 -3.13
N MET A 38 -4.83 8.59 -2.32
CA MET A 38 -5.38 7.26 -2.08
C MET A 38 -6.53 7.38 -1.07
N PRO A 39 -7.71 6.79 -1.33
CA PRO A 39 -8.76 6.72 -0.33
C PRO A 39 -8.36 5.76 0.81
N PRO A 40 -8.75 6.06 2.07
CA PRO A 40 -8.46 5.18 3.20
C PRO A 40 -9.12 3.81 3.02
N GLN A 41 -8.39 2.75 3.37
CA GLN A 41 -8.82 1.35 3.32
C GLN A 41 -9.23 0.84 4.71
N ASN A 42 -9.48 1.75 5.66
CA ASN A 42 -9.86 1.43 7.04
C ASN A 42 -11.28 0.85 7.19
N TYR A 43 -12.03 0.71 6.09
CA TYR A 43 -13.27 -0.06 6.05
C TYR A 43 -13.03 -1.58 6.06
N LEU A 44 -11.81 -2.01 5.71
CA LEU A 44 -11.37 -3.40 5.84
C LEU A 44 -10.93 -3.67 7.28
N SER A 45 -11.11 -4.91 7.74
CA SER A 45 -10.54 -5.34 9.01
C SER A 45 -9.01 -5.27 8.96
N GLU A 46 -8.39 -5.13 10.14
CA GLU A 46 -6.93 -5.14 10.25
C GLU A 46 -6.30 -6.42 9.71
N GLU A 47 -6.91 -7.57 9.99
CA GLU A 47 -6.49 -8.88 9.46
C GLU A 47 -6.43 -8.89 7.91
N VAL A 48 -7.47 -8.38 7.25
CA VAL A 48 -7.52 -8.33 5.78
C VAL A 48 -6.49 -7.36 5.22
N ARG A 49 -6.26 -6.22 5.90
CA ARG A 49 -5.23 -5.25 5.50
C ARG A 49 -3.83 -5.84 5.62
N MET A 50 -3.56 -6.59 6.69
CA MET A 50 -2.30 -7.29 6.88
C MET A 50 -2.08 -8.34 5.80
N ALA A 51 -3.07 -9.21 5.55
CA ALA A 51 -2.98 -10.23 4.50
C ALA A 51 -2.73 -9.62 3.10
N ALA A 52 -3.38 -8.48 2.80
CA ALA A 52 -3.14 -7.76 1.56
C ALA A 52 -1.73 -7.16 1.48
N ALA A 53 -1.21 -6.60 2.58
CA ALA A 53 0.15 -6.06 2.65
C ALA A 53 1.22 -7.15 2.42
N GLU A 54 1.08 -8.28 3.10
CA GLU A 54 1.97 -9.44 2.94
C GLU A 54 1.94 -9.97 1.51
N PHE A 55 0.73 -10.14 0.94
CA PHE A 55 0.57 -10.55 -0.45
C PHE A 55 1.26 -9.57 -1.43
N MET A 56 1.09 -8.27 -1.22
CA MET A 56 1.71 -7.22 -2.05
C MET A 56 3.24 -7.25 -2.00
N LEU A 57 3.83 -7.63 -0.86
CA LEU A 57 5.28 -7.76 -0.74
C LEU A 57 5.83 -9.01 -1.44
N GLN A 58 5.03 -10.06 -1.56
CA GLN A 58 5.45 -11.33 -2.15
C GLN A 58 5.10 -11.50 -3.63
N VAL A 59 4.13 -10.73 -4.14
CA VAL A 59 3.64 -10.92 -5.51
C VAL A 59 4.72 -10.58 -6.54
N SER A 60 5.07 -11.57 -7.36
CA SER A 60 5.87 -11.43 -8.57
C SER A 60 4.96 -11.34 -9.79
N LYS A 61 5.30 -10.46 -10.74
CA LYS A 61 4.54 -10.23 -11.97
C LYS A 61 5.02 -11.12 -13.11
#